data_AF-A0A0C9UZU7-F1
#
_entry.id   AF-A0A0C9UZU7-F1
#
_cell.length_a   1.000
_cell.length_b   1.000
_cell.length_c   1.000
_cell.angle_alpha   90.00
_cell.angle_beta   90.00
_cell.angle_gamma   90.00
#
_symmetry.space_group_name_H-M   'P 1'
#
loop_
_entity.id
_entity.type
_entity.pdbx_description
1 polymer ?
#
loop_
_entity_poly.entity_id
_entity_poly.type
_entity_poly.pdbx_seq_one_letter_code
_entity_poly.pdbx_strand_id
1 'polypeptide(L)'
;MLDTSAGLGEPLNVIISGQSSPEVLTDAGPMNWARSIGFSNEFLDGNGALPEIKVIREDFYLPFTIGTGIESLVGGNHFKYWRQNGPTANTGALFLAVSHEMDVRHHYDIVSGGYDQGRNELVKKAVGKTSFLGVRYSTTARKISRLLEPGAKRINHGIPIDGDVYLLTIKVQ
;
A
#
# COMPACT_ATOMS: atom_id res chain seq x y z
N MET A 1 6.14 7.06 12.30
CA MET A 1 5.85 5.61 12.44
C MET A 1 6.62 4.91 11.35
N LEU A 2 7.53 4.01 11.73
CA LEU A 2 8.33 3.22 10.82
C LEU A 2 8.05 1.74 11.13
N ASP A 3 8.02 0.90 10.11
CA ASP A 3 8.14 -0.55 10.28
C ASP A 3 9.45 -0.87 11.03
N THR A 4 9.43 -1.72 12.06
CA THR A 4 10.63 -2.07 12.84
C THR A 4 11.32 -3.35 12.34
N SER A 5 10.89 -3.95 11.23
CA SER A 5 11.58 -5.11 10.66
C SER A 5 12.97 -4.69 10.16
N ALA A 6 14.03 -5.17 10.83
CA ALA A 6 15.44 -5.10 10.42
C ALA A 6 16.27 -3.80 10.68
N GLY A 7 15.82 -2.90 11.57
CA GLY A 7 16.68 -1.81 12.09
C GLY A 7 16.71 -0.51 11.26
N LEU A 8 16.24 -0.56 10.01
CA LEU A 8 15.67 0.56 9.26
C LEU A 8 14.21 0.24 8.97
N GLY A 9 13.37 1.25 8.75
CA GLY A 9 11.96 1.03 8.56
C GLY A 9 11.40 1.62 7.29
N GLU A 10 10.41 0.94 6.73
CA GLU A 10 9.59 1.50 5.67
C GLU A 10 8.64 2.56 6.27
N PRO A 11 8.44 3.68 5.56
CA PRO A 11 7.58 4.76 6.01
C PRO A 11 6.10 4.37 5.88
N LEU A 12 5.33 4.50 6.96
CA LEU A 12 3.87 4.41 6.90
C LEU A 12 3.30 5.68 6.27
N ASN A 13 3.36 5.75 4.95
CA ASN A 13 3.18 6.95 4.13
C ASN A 13 1.76 7.09 3.54
N VAL A 14 0.88 6.11 3.76
CA VAL A 14 -0.57 6.20 3.50
C VAL A 14 -1.36 5.67 4.71
N ILE A 15 -2.51 6.28 4.99
CA ILE A 15 -3.44 5.85 6.04
C ILE A 15 -4.82 5.67 5.42
N ILE A 16 -5.45 4.51 5.58
CA ILE A 16 -6.88 4.34 5.36
C ILE A 16 -7.59 4.67 6.67
N SER A 17 -8.41 5.73 6.64
CA SER A 17 -9.13 6.25 7.79
C SER A 17 -10.07 5.21 8.38
N GLY A 18 -10.13 5.14 9.72
CA GLY A 18 -11.17 4.39 10.44
C GLY A 18 -12.60 4.92 10.21
N GLN A 19 -12.74 6.08 9.57
CA GLN A 19 -14.02 6.62 9.10
C GLN A 19 -14.44 6.11 7.72
N SER A 20 -13.66 5.21 7.11
CA SER A 20 -14.05 4.52 5.88
C SER A 20 -15.25 3.60 6.13
N SER A 21 -15.89 3.14 5.04
CA SER A 21 -16.97 2.15 5.13
C SER A 21 -16.50 0.90 5.90
N PRO A 22 -17.30 0.35 6.84
CA PRO A 22 -16.90 -0.79 7.67
C PRO A 22 -16.43 -2.01 6.87
N GLU A 23 -17.00 -2.22 5.68
CA GLU A 23 -16.65 -3.31 4.76
C GLU A 23 -15.18 -3.25 4.32
N VAL A 24 -14.61 -2.04 4.21
CA VAL A 24 -13.19 -1.81 3.87
C VAL A 24 -12.27 -2.18 5.03
N LEU A 25 -12.74 -2.09 6.28
CA LEU A 25 -11.93 -2.28 7.48
C LEU A 25 -11.94 -3.73 8.02
N THR A 26 -12.62 -4.64 7.31
CA THR A 26 -12.62 -6.09 7.57
C THR A 26 -11.29 -6.75 7.16
N ASP A 27 -11.13 -8.05 7.37
CA ASP A 27 -9.93 -8.78 6.92
C ASP A 27 -9.83 -8.91 5.40
N ALA A 28 -10.97 -9.02 4.71
CA ALA A 28 -11.02 -9.15 3.26
C ALA A 28 -11.18 -7.81 2.52
N GLY A 29 -11.72 -6.79 3.20
CA GLY A 29 -12.00 -5.46 2.66
C GLY A 29 -10.81 -4.76 1.99
N PRO A 30 -9.62 -4.69 2.64
CA PRO A 30 -8.47 -4.00 2.11
C PRO A 30 -8.02 -4.59 0.78
N MET A 31 -8.02 -5.92 0.67
CA MET A 31 -7.67 -6.63 -0.57
C MET A 31 -8.70 -6.40 -1.68
N ASN A 32 -9.99 -6.40 -1.38
CA ASN A 32 -11.01 -6.13 -2.39
C ASN A 32 -10.90 -4.70 -2.94
N TRP A 33 -10.70 -3.72 -2.04
CA TRP A 33 -10.43 -2.35 -2.44
C TRP A 33 -9.12 -2.22 -3.23
N ALA A 34 -8.03 -2.86 -2.80
CA ALA A 34 -6.75 -2.86 -3.50
C ALA A 34 -6.89 -3.34 -4.96
N ARG A 35 -7.68 -4.40 -5.19
CA ARG A 35 -7.98 -4.91 -6.54
C ARG A 35 -8.76 -3.91 -7.39
N SER A 36 -9.58 -3.06 -6.78
CA SER A 36 -10.27 -1.99 -7.52
C SER A 36 -9.32 -0.91 -8.05
N ILE A 37 -8.12 -0.80 -7.48
CA ILE A 37 -7.10 0.18 -7.87
C ILE A 37 -5.88 -0.47 -8.56
N GLY A 38 -6.03 -1.71 -9.04
CA GLY A 38 -5.00 -2.42 -9.81
C GLY A 38 -3.89 -3.05 -8.97
N PHE A 39 -4.22 -3.50 -7.75
CA PHE A 39 -3.30 -4.22 -6.89
C PHE A 39 -3.86 -5.59 -6.48
N SER A 40 -3.01 -6.61 -6.37
CA SER A 40 -3.37 -7.96 -5.91
C SER A 40 -2.22 -8.60 -5.13
N ASN A 41 -2.41 -9.83 -4.62
CA ASN A 41 -1.32 -10.60 -3.99
C ASN A 41 -0.24 -10.96 -5.02
N GLU A 42 1.02 -11.02 -4.59
CA GLU A 42 2.15 -11.54 -5.37
C GLU A 42 1.86 -12.96 -5.93
N PHE A 43 2.32 -13.22 -7.16
CA PHE A 43 2.32 -14.55 -7.77
C PHE A 43 3.68 -15.20 -7.54
N LEU A 44 3.67 -16.45 -7.06
CA LEU A 44 4.79 -17.30 -6.62
C LEU A 44 5.22 -17.16 -5.15
N ASP A 45 4.35 -17.57 -4.23
CA ASP A 45 4.82 -18.55 -3.25
C ASP A 45 3.83 -19.72 -3.24
N GLY A 46 4.32 -20.91 -3.52
CA GLY A 46 3.55 -22.13 -3.80
C GLY A 46 2.83 -22.72 -2.60
N ASN A 47 2.42 -21.90 -1.63
CA ASN A 47 1.67 -22.28 -0.46
C ASN A 47 0.44 -21.38 -0.37
N GLY A 48 -0.73 -22.00 -0.28
CA GLY A 48 -2.04 -21.34 -0.29
C GLY A 48 -2.21 -20.22 0.74
N ALA A 49 -3.41 -19.63 0.77
CA ALA A 49 -3.74 -18.50 1.63
C ALA A 49 -3.36 -18.72 3.11
N LEU A 50 -2.22 -18.18 3.54
CA LEU A 50 -1.86 -18.05 4.94
C LEU A 50 -2.48 -16.77 5.53
N PRO A 51 -2.95 -16.82 6.79
CA PRO A 51 -3.62 -15.70 7.44
C PRO A 51 -2.61 -14.84 8.21
N GLU A 52 -1.70 -14.14 7.53
CA GLU A 52 -1.08 -12.90 8.03
C GLU A 52 -0.13 -12.29 6.99
N ILE A 53 -0.14 -10.95 6.91
CA ILE A 53 0.80 -10.07 6.18
C ILE A 53 1.11 -10.53 4.75
N LYS A 54 0.20 -10.25 3.81
CA LYS A 54 0.53 -10.35 2.38
C LYS A 54 1.03 -9.01 1.85
N VAL A 55 2.21 -9.04 1.23
CA VAL A 55 2.67 -7.96 0.34
C VAL A 55 1.65 -7.83 -0.79
N ILE A 56 1.09 -6.64 -0.95
CA ILE A 56 0.14 -6.32 -2.00
C ILE A 56 0.89 -5.60 -3.11
N ARG A 57 0.75 -6.08 -4.34
CA ARG A 57 1.57 -5.78 -5.51
C ARG A 57 0.71 -5.27 -6.66
N GLU A 58 1.23 -4.39 -7.50
CA GLU A 58 0.50 -3.88 -8.67
C GLU A 58 0.28 -5.01 -9.68
N ASP A 59 -0.98 -5.26 -10.06
CA ASP A 59 -1.31 -6.32 -11.02
C ASP A 59 -1.55 -5.81 -12.45
N PHE A 60 -1.36 -4.51 -12.67
CA PHE A 60 -1.53 -3.80 -13.95
C PHE A 60 -2.88 -4.06 -14.63
N TYR A 61 -3.93 -4.43 -13.88
CA TYR A 61 -5.23 -4.84 -14.43
C TYR A 61 -5.17 -6.06 -15.38
N LEU A 62 -4.12 -6.86 -15.28
CA LEU A 62 -3.93 -8.09 -16.07
C LEU A 62 -4.40 -9.31 -15.27
N PRO A 63 -4.70 -10.45 -15.93
CA PRO A 63 -5.00 -11.70 -15.24
C PRO A 63 -3.93 -12.01 -14.19
N PHE A 64 -4.36 -12.49 -13.02
CA PHE A 64 -3.52 -12.73 -11.84
C PHE A 64 -2.20 -13.46 -12.11
N THR A 65 -2.21 -14.42 -13.05
CA THR A 65 -1.03 -15.20 -13.45
C THR A 65 -0.01 -14.44 -14.29
N ILE A 66 -0.36 -13.26 -14.80
CA ILE A 66 0.43 -12.48 -15.76
C ILE A 66 0.85 -11.14 -15.14
N GLY A 67 -0.04 -10.45 -14.42
CA GLY A 67 0.22 -9.10 -13.89
C GLY A 67 1.32 -9.03 -12.84
N THR A 68 1.22 -9.83 -11.78
CA THR A 68 2.18 -9.80 -10.67
C THR A 68 3.49 -10.51 -10.99
N GLY A 69 3.50 -11.46 -11.94
CA GLY A 69 4.72 -12.01 -12.52
C GLY A 69 5.47 -11.02 -13.43
N ILE A 70 4.76 -10.09 -14.07
CA ILE A 70 5.36 -8.97 -14.82
C ILE A 70 5.92 -7.92 -13.85
N GLU A 71 5.27 -7.63 -12.72
CA GLU A 71 5.83 -6.71 -11.71
C GLU A 71 7.19 -7.20 -11.21
N SER A 72 7.32 -8.50 -10.87
CA SER A 72 8.62 -9.07 -10.55
C SER A 72 9.62 -8.76 -11.68
N LEU A 73 9.21 -8.95 -12.96
CA LEU A 73 10.04 -8.76 -14.15
C LEU A 73 10.32 -7.31 -14.61
N VAL A 74 9.54 -6.31 -14.17
CA VAL A 74 9.49 -4.93 -14.72
C VAL A 74 9.55 -3.84 -13.64
N GLY A 75 9.36 -4.19 -12.37
CA GLY A 75 9.21 -3.24 -11.27
C GLY A 75 7.78 -2.72 -11.17
N GLY A 76 7.40 -2.24 -9.98
CA GLY A 76 6.08 -1.68 -9.76
C GLY A 76 5.81 -1.32 -8.30
N ASN A 77 4.58 -0.86 -8.09
CA ASN A 77 4.15 -0.33 -6.80
C ASN A 77 3.66 -1.46 -5.90
N HIS A 78 4.12 -1.52 -4.66
CA HIS A 78 3.66 -2.47 -3.67
C HIS A 78 3.38 -1.77 -2.33
N PHE A 79 2.59 -2.42 -1.48
CA PHE A 79 2.43 -1.99 -0.11
C PHE A 79 2.19 -3.13 0.88
N LYS A 80 2.63 -2.89 2.13
CA LYS A 80 2.22 -3.62 3.32
C LYS A 80 1.25 -2.77 4.12
N TYR A 81 0.42 -3.39 4.96
CA TYR A 81 -0.47 -2.64 5.86
C TYR A 81 -0.57 -3.25 7.25
N TRP A 82 -0.83 -2.40 8.24
CA TRP A 82 -1.08 -2.74 9.63
C TRP A 82 -2.38 -2.11 10.11
N ARG A 83 -3.20 -2.85 10.85
CA ARG A 83 -4.47 -2.35 11.41
C ARG A 83 -4.27 -1.76 12.80
N GLN A 84 -4.90 -0.62 13.07
CA GLN A 84 -4.98 -0.03 14.40
C GLN A 84 -6.13 -0.67 15.19
N ASN A 85 -5.78 -1.71 15.95
CA ASN A 85 -6.67 -2.51 16.80
C ASN A 85 -6.19 -2.58 18.26
N GLY A 86 -5.44 -1.57 18.72
CA GLY A 86 -4.87 -1.55 20.05
C GLY A 86 -5.91 -1.30 21.15
N PRO A 87 -5.65 -1.72 22.40
CA PRO A 87 -6.61 -1.63 23.51
C PRO A 87 -6.94 -0.18 23.91
N THR A 88 -6.07 0.78 23.59
CA THR A 88 -6.24 2.21 23.90
C THR A 88 -6.80 3.03 22.73
N ALA A 89 -6.80 2.45 21.52
CA ALA A 89 -7.36 3.04 20.32
C ALA A 89 -7.60 1.93 19.28
N ASN A 90 -8.85 1.51 19.13
CA ASN A 90 -9.29 0.59 18.09
C ASN A 90 -10.22 1.32 17.13
N THR A 91 -9.64 1.91 16.08
CA THR A 91 -10.41 2.62 15.05
C THR A 91 -10.60 1.77 13.80
N GLY A 92 -9.90 0.64 13.69
CA GLY A 92 -9.83 -0.16 12.47
C GLY A 92 -9.04 0.50 11.33
N ALA A 93 -8.48 1.71 11.52
CA ALA A 93 -7.67 2.38 10.50
C ALA A 93 -6.49 1.50 10.06
N LEU A 94 -6.10 1.62 8.79
CA LEU A 94 -4.97 0.87 8.23
C LEU A 94 -3.83 1.83 7.93
N PHE A 95 -2.62 1.46 8.34
CA PHE A 95 -1.40 2.20 8.06
C PHE A 95 -0.64 1.42 7.01
N LEU A 96 -0.32 2.05 5.88
CA LEU A 96 0.27 1.42 4.72
C LEU A 96 1.71 1.93 4.56
N ALA A 97 2.64 0.99 4.35
CA ALA A 97 3.97 1.28 3.82
C ALA A 97 3.94 1.03 2.31
N VAL A 98 3.99 2.09 1.51
CA VAL A 98 3.89 2.04 0.05
C VAL A 98 5.25 2.39 -0.57
N SER A 99 5.71 1.58 -1.53
CA SER A 99 6.95 1.81 -2.26
C SER A 99 6.87 1.31 -3.70
N HIS A 100 7.66 1.96 -4.56
CA HIS A 100 7.88 1.54 -5.94
C HIS A 100 9.25 0.84 -6.07
N GLU A 101 9.26 -0.44 -6.47
CA GLU A 101 10.46 -1.26 -6.66
C GLU A 101 10.93 -1.25 -8.12
N MET A 102 12.24 -1.42 -8.35
CA MET A 102 12.80 -1.71 -9.68
C MET A 102 12.61 -3.18 -10.09
N ASP A 103 12.76 -3.45 -11.39
CA ASP A 103 12.70 -4.79 -11.98
C ASP A 103 13.77 -5.77 -11.44
N VAL A 104 13.60 -7.10 -11.70
CA VAL A 104 14.59 -8.13 -11.31
C VAL A 104 16.01 -7.82 -11.81
N ARG A 105 16.16 -7.08 -12.93
CA ARG A 105 17.48 -6.79 -13.51
C ARG A 105 18.29 -5.83 -12.64
N HIS A 106 17.63 -5.09 -11.76
CA HIS A 106 18.25 -4.20 -10.77
C HIS A 106 18.11 -4.73 -9.33
N HIS A 107 17.94 -6.06 -9.15
CA HIS A 107 17.96 -6.74 -7.84
C HIS A 107 16.90 -6.28 -6.82
N TYR A 108 15.70 -5.85 -7.26
CA TYR A 108 14.62 -5.43 -6.37
C TYR A 108 14.94 -4.21 -5.50
N ASP A 109 15.89 -3.36 -5.91
CA ASP A 109 16.19 -2.12 -5.18
C ASP A 109 15.03 -1.12 -5.37
N ILE A 110 14.73 -0.34 -4.33
CA ILE A 110 13.72 0.73 -4.43
C ILE A 110 14.33 1.86 -5.26
N VAL A 111 13.59 2.37 -6.25
CA VAL A 111 14.06 3.50 -7.08
C VAL A 111 14.42 4.70 -6.18
N SER A 112 15.30 5.58 -6.64
CA SER A 112 15.53 6.85 -5.94
C SER A 112 14.20 7.61 -5.78
N GLY A 113 13.80 7.89 -4.54
CA GLY A 113 12.49 8.50 -4.24
C GLY A 113 11.29 7.53 -4.31
N GLY A 114 11.53 6.22 -4.35
CA GLY A 114 10.49 5.19 -4.58
C GLY A 114 9.40 5.13 -3.52
N TYR A 115 9.66 5.59 -2.29
CA TYR A 115 8.62 5.75 -1.27
C TYR A 115 7.63 6.85 -1.62
N ASP A 116 8.12 8.04 -2.01
CA ASP A 116 7.25 9.16 -2.36
C ASP A 116 6.54 8.91 -3.69
N GLN A 117 7.24 8.28 -4.66
CA GLN A 117 6.65 7.87 -5.94
C GLN A 117 5.54 6.83 -5.74
N GLY A 118 5.83 5.72 -5.05
CA GLY A 118 4.84 4.66 -4.81
C GLY A 118 3.60 5.17 -4.09
N ARG A 119 3.78 5.98 -3.04
CA ARG A 119 2.69 6.68 -2.35
C ARG A 119 1.83 7.51 -3.32
N ASN A 120 2.46 8.37 -4.11
CA ASN A 120 1.76 9.28 -5.01
C ASN A 120 0.99 8.52 -6.11
N GLU A 121 1.59 7.45 -6.65
CA GLU A 121 0.95 6.58 -7.65
C GLU A 121 -0.27 5.85 -7.09
N LEU A 122 -0.16 5.26 -5.89
CA LEU A 122 -1.28 4.60 -5.22
C LEU A 122 -2.43 5.58 -4.97
N VAL A 123 -2.13 6.77 -4.43
CA VAL A 123 -3.14 7.81 -4.16
C VAL A 123 -3.82 8.25 -5.47
N LYS A 124 -3.05 8.44 -6.54
CA LYS A 124 -3.58 8.82 -7.85
C LYS A 124 -4.55 7.77 -8.42
N LYS A 125 -4.25 6.48 -8.25
CA LYS A 125 -5.14 5.37 -8.67
C LYS A 125 -6.38 5.25 -7.78
N ALA A 126 -6.24 5.58 -6.50
CA ALA A 126 -7.30 5.40 -5.51
C ALA A 126 -8.38 6.49 -5.56
N VAL A 127 -8.00 7.75 -5.75
CA VAL A 127 -8.92 8.90 -5.66
C VAL A 127 -9.97 8.86 -6.78
N GLY A 128 -11.23 9.10 -6.41
CA GLY A 128 -12.35 9.04 -7.34
C GLY A 128 -13.15 7.75 -7.16
N LYS A 129 -13.71 7.24 -8.27
CA LYS A 129 -14.56 6.04 -8.28
C LYS A 129 -13.82 4.86 -8.87
N THR A 130 -13.82 3.74 -8.16
CA THR A 130 -13.26 2.46 -8.63
C THR A 130 -14.28 1.35 -8.38
N SER A 131 -14.05 0.17 -8.97
CA SER A 131 -14.91 -0.98 -8.71
C SER A 131 -14.17 -2.30 -8.89
N PHE A 132 -14.55 -3.31 -8.10
CA PHE A 132 -14.08 -4.68 -8.27
C PHE A 132 -15.19 -5.66 -7.91
N LEU A 133 -15.42 -6.67 -8.76
CA LEU A 133 -16.46 -7.71 -8.60
C LEU A 133 -17.84 -7.15 -8.20
N GLY A 134 -18.25 -6.03 -8.81
CA GLY A 134 -19.54 -5.39 -8.55
C GLY A 134 -19.59 -4.48 -7.32
N VAL A 135 -18.57 -4.49 -6.46
CA VAL A 135 -18.43 -3.53 -5.36
C VAL A 135 -17.89 -2.22 -5.91
N ARG A 136 -18.53 -1.10 -5.60
CA ARG A 136 -18.12 0.24 -6.05
C ARG A 136 -17.56 1.02 -4.87
N TYR A 137 -16.44 1.70 -5.09
CA TYR A 137 -15.77 2.51 -4.09
C TYR A 137 -15.75 3.98 -4.55
N SER A 138 -15.80 4.88 -3.59
CA SER A 138 -15.51 6.30 -3.75
C SER A 138 -14.47 6.72 -2.72
N THR A 139 -13.29 7.13 -3.17
CA THR A 139 -12.17 7.50 -2.30
C THR A 139 -11.88 8.98 -2.38
N THR A 140 -11.67 9.60 -1.22
CA THR A 140 -11.09 10.94 -1.08
C THR A 140 -9.73 10.84 -0.42
N ALA A 141 -8.82 11.75 -0.75
CA ALA A 141 -7.50 11.82 -0.15
C ALA A 141 -7.26 13.20 0.47
N ARG A 142 -6.70 13.23 1.68
CA ARG A 142 -6.20 14.44 2.33
C ARG A 142 -4.71 14.27 2.60
N LYS A 143 -3.91 15.19 2.08
CA LYS A 143 -2.49 15.25 2.39
C LYS A 143 -2.27 15.83 3.78
N ILE A 144 -1.43 15.18 4.57
CA ILE A 144 -0.95 15.62 5.87
C ILE A 144 0.54 15.85 5.73
N SER A 145 0.95 17.11 5.60
CA SER A 145 2.34 17.43 5.34
C SER A 145 3.22 17.27 6.56
N ARG A 146 4.44 16.73 6.34
CA ARG A 146 5.47 16.55 7.37
C ARG A 146 5.00 15.77 8.61
N LEU A 147 4.12 14.79 8.42
CA LEU A 147 3.73 13.88 9.50
C LEU A 147 4.89 12.92 9.86
N LEU A 148 5.73 12.60 8.88
CA LEU A 148 7.00 11.90 9.07
C LEU A 148 8.17 12.90 9.00
N GLU A 149 9.29 12.56 9.64
CA GLU A 149 10.52 13.36 9.57
C GLU A 149 11.10 13.28 8.14
N PRO A 150 11.24 14.41 7.41
CA PRO A 150 11.80 14.37 6.07
C PRO A 150 13.29 14.00 6.06
N GLY A 151 13.74 13.43 4.95
CA GLY A 151 15.10 12.92 4.78
C GLY A 151 15.17 11.39 4.90
N ALA A 152 16.38 10.87 5.05
CA ALA A 152 16.66 9.42 4.96
C ALA A 152 16.92 8.75 6.32
N LYS A 153 16.84 9.51 7.41
CA LYS A 153 17.24 9.02 8.74
C LYS A 153 16.32 7.88 9.17
N ARG A 154 16.91 6.69 9.37
CA ARG A 154 16.20 5.44 9.73
C ARG A 154 15.23 4.91 8.67
N ILE A 155 15.24 5.50 7.46
CA ILE A 155 14.47 4.99 6.32
C ILE A 155 15.27 3.87 5.66
N ASN A 156 14.59 2.78 5.32
CA ASN A 156 15.22 1.65 4.64
C ASN A 156 15.87 2.09 3.31
N HIS A 157 16.99 1.46 2.95
CA HIS A 157 17.86 1.83 1.82
C HIS A 157 18.43 3.27 1.85
N GLY A 158 18.23 4.05 2.92
CA GLY A 158 18.68 5.44 2.99
C GLY A 158 17.99 6.36 1.97
N ILE A 159 16.79 5.98 1.52
CA ILE A 159 16.03 6.75 0.53
C ILE A 159 15.33 7.91 1.24
N PRO A 160 15.58 9.17 0.84
CA PRO A 160 14.95 10.31 1.47
C PRO A 160 13.45 10.37 1.14
N ILE A 161 12.65 10.79 2.12
CA ILE A 161 11.22 11.09 1.96
C ILE A 161 10.92 12.58 2.19
N ASP A 162 9.87 13.08 1.55
CA ASP A 162 9.35 14.45 1.78
C ASP A 162 8.64 14.62 3.15
N GLY A 163 8.30 13.50 3.80
CA GLY A 163 7.63 13.42 5.10
C GLY A 163 6.09 13.55 5.04
N ASP A 164 5.51 13.69 3.86
CA ASP A 164 4.07 13.79 3.66
C ASP A 164 3.39 12.42 3.76
N VAL A 165 2.18 12.41 4.32
CA VAL A 165 1.33 11.21 4.43
C VAL A 165 -0.04 11.51 3.84
N TYR A 166 -0.63 10.58 3.10
CA TYR A 166 -2.00 10.72 2.61
C TYR A 166 -2.99 9.94 3.48
N LEU A 167 -4.03 10.62 3.95
CA LEU A 167 -5.20 10.02 4.60
C LEU A 167 -6.29 9.78 3.55
N LEU A 168 -6.58 8.51 3.29
CA LEU A 168 -7.67 8.06 2.42
C LEU A 168 -8.94 7.81 3.25
N THR A 169 -10.07 8.31 2.76
CA THR A 169 -11.40 7.93 3.26
C THR A 169 -12.15 7.26 2.12
N ILE A 170 -12.47 5.97 2.30
CA ILE A 170 -13.06 5.12 1.26
C ILE A 170 -14.50 4.81 1.63
N LYS A 171 -15.43 5.00 0.69
CA LYS A 171 -16.85 4.72 0.85
C LYS A 171 -17.29 3.66 -0.15
N VAL A 172 -17.94 2.59 0.33
CA VAL A 172 -18.68 1.64 -0.51
C VAL A 172 -20.01 2.27 -0.90
N GLN A 173 -20.39 2.14 -2.17
CA GLN A 173 -21.62 2.72 -2.75
C GLN A 173 -22.69 1.66 -3.05
#